data_AF-A0A2U3NBX4-F1
#
_entry.id   AF-A0A2U3NBX4-F1
#
_cell.length_a   1.000
_cell.length_b   1.000
_cell.length_c   1.000
_cell.angle_alpha   90.00
_cell.angle_beta   90.00
_cell.angle_gamma   90.00
#
_symmetry.space_group_name_H-M   'P 1'
#
loop_
_entity.id
_entity.type
_entity.pdbx_description
1 polymer ?
#
loop_
_entity_poly.entity_id
_entity_poly.type
_entity_poly.pdbx_seq_one_letter_code
_entity_poly.pdbx_strand_id
1 'polypeptide(L)'
;VTCPLQELPIRSPYLGREYTECEQWRAQIVDRLKAERPRLVVLDMSRRYGADFGFASYDPAWIDTLGRTVAALRSSGAAVLVLGPAPDPHGSVPACLSAHLDDATACAPTRSAALDGGGIGAERAATAGGGGQYADLTDLFCTPDRCPVIVGNTLVFRDDNHVTTEYAQLLAPVMGALTDRALAGG
;
A
#
# COMPACT_ATOMS: atom_id res chain seq x y z
N VAL A 1 1.34 -14.99 0.58
CA VAL A 1 0.46 -14.24 1.50
C VAL A 1 1.17 -12.97 1.91
N THR A 2 0.57 -11.81 1.68
CA THR A 2 1.06 -10.53 2.20
C THR A 2 0.74 -10.42 3.71
N CYS A 3 1.59 -9.73 4.46
CA CYS A 3 1.43 -9.56 5.91
C CYS A 3 1.41 -8.05 6.21
N PRO A 4 0.24 -7.44 6.49
CA PRO A 4 0.19 -6.04 6.87
C PRO A 4 0.77 -5.87 8.27
N LEU A 5 1.31 -4.70 8.62
CA LEU A 5 1.80 -4.44 9.98
C LEU A 5 0.65 -4.32 10.98
N GLN A 6 -0.56 -3.98 10.52
CA GLN A 6 -1.74 -3.87 11.36
C GLN A 6 -2.03 -5.16 12.14
N GLU A 7 -2.46 -5.01 13.39
CA GLU A 7 -2.82 -6.10 14.28
C GLU A 7 -4.22 -6.65 13.93
N LEU A 8 -4.29 -7.34 12.80
CA LEU A 8 -5.46 -8.08 12.31
C LEU A 8 -5.12 -9.58 12.25
N PRO A 9 -5.99 -10.46 12.78
CA PRO A 9 -5.91 -11.89 12.47
C PRO A 9 -6.05 -12.08 10.97
N ILE A 10 -5.13 -12.82 10.37
CA ILE A 10 -5.12 -13.07 8.93
C ILE A 10 -5.24 -14.57 8.66
N ARG A 11 -6.19 -14.95 7.82
CA ARG A 11 -6.27 -16.29 7.26
C ARG A 11 -5.43 -16.36 5.99
N SER A 12 -4.61 -17.40 5.86
CA SER A 12 -3.91 -17.68 4.61
C SER A 12 -4.81 -18.55 3.72
N PRO A 13 -5.29 -18.05 2.56
CA PRO A 13 -6.03 -18.88 1.63
C PRO A 13 -5.16 -20.00 1.03
N TYR A 14 -3.83 -19.82 1.02
CA TYR A 14 -2.88 -20.80 0.51
C TYR A 14 -2.58 -21.93 1.51
N LEU A 15 -2.59 -21.64 2.81
CA LEU A 15 -2.36 -22.62 3.87
C LEU A 15 -3.65 -23.19 4.45
N GLY A 16 -4.80 -22.55 4.19
CA GLY A 16 -6.12 -22.98 4.68
C GLY A 16 -6.38 -22.69 6.17
N ARG A 17 -5.46 -22.00 6.85
CA ARG A 17 -5.49 -21.73 8.30
C ARG A 17 -5.10 -20.27 8.61
N GLU A 18 -5.24 -19.89 9.87
CA GLU A 18 -4.64 -18.67 10.41
C GLU A 18 -3.14 -18.62 10.12
N TYR A 19 -2.67 -17.45 9.69
CA TYR A 19 -1.29 -17.22 9.28
C TYR A 19 -0.47 -16.68 10.45
N THR A 20 -0.29 -17.53 11.46
CA THR A 20 0.40 -17.21 12.72
C THR A 20 1.85 -16.76 12.52
N GLU A 21 2.50 -17.18 11.43
CA GLU A 21 3.84 -16.71 11.05
C GLU A 21 3.87 -15.19 10.79
N CYS A 22 2.79 -14.62 10.25
CA CYS A 22 2.65 -13.17 10.07
C CYS A 22 2.53 -12.44 11.41
N GLU A 23 1.86 -13.03 12.41
CA GLU A 23 1.75 -12.45 13.76
C GLU A 23 3.09 -12.47 14.48
N GLN A 24 3.80 -13.60 14.41
CA GLN A 24 5.13 -13.73 14.98
C GLN A 24 6.11 -12.72 14.35
N TRP A 25 6.10 -12.59 13.03
CA TRP A 25 6.94 -11.62 12.32
C TRP A 25 6.57 -10.18 12.69
N ARG A 26 5.27 -9.84 12.75
CA ARG A 26 4.81 -8.51 13.17
C ARG A 26 5.33 -8.12 14.55
N ALA A 27 5.19 -9.00 15.53
CA ALA A 27 5.69 -8.76 16.89
C ALA A 27 7.20 -8.48 16.89
N GLN A 28 7.98 -9.29 16.17
CA GLN A 28 9.44 -9.11 16.05
C GLN A 28 9.82 -7.77 15.38
N ILE A 29 9.10 -7.36 14.34
CA ILE A 29 9.36 -6.08 13.67
C ILE A 29 9.00 -4.91 14.57
N VAL A 30 7.88 -4.96 15.30
CA VAL A 30 7.51 -3.90 16.25
C VAL A 30 8.54 -3.77 17.36
N ASP A 31 9.03 -4.88 17.92
CA ASP A 31 10.08 -4.86 18.94
C ASP A 31 11.39 -4.30 18.40
N ARG A 32 11.76 -4.66 17.16
CA ARG A 32 12.92 -4.10 16.47
C ARG A 32 12.79 -2.59 16.26
N LEU A 33 11.64 -2.10 15.80
CA LEU A 33 11.41 -0.66 15.61
C LEU A 33 11.53 0.11 16.93
N LYS A 34 11.04 -0.45 18.04
CA LYS A 34 11.20 0.14 19.38
C LYS A 34 12.66 0.19 19.82
N ALA A 35 13.45 -0.84 19.52
CA ALA A 35 14.86 -0.91 19.87
C ALA A 35 15.74 0.02 19.01
N GLU A 36 15.48 0.08 17.69
CA GLU A 36 16.27 0.88 16.75
C GLU A 36 15.95 2.38 16.81
N ARG A 37 14.77 2.76 17.32
CA ARG A 37 14.35 4.16 17.50
C ARG A 37 14.50 5.00 16.21
N PRO A 38 13.89 4.57 15.08
CA PRO A 38 14.01 5.29 13.82
C PRO A 38 13.39 6.69 13.93
N ARG A 39 13.94 7.66 13.19
CA ARG A 39 13.35 9.00 13.08
C ARG A 39 12.06 9.01 12.25
N LEU A 40 11.92 8.09 11.31
CA LEU A 40 10.76 7.93 10.44
C LEU A 40 10.50 6.44 10.23
N VAL A 41 9.23 6.05 10.35
CA VAL A 41 8.72 4.77 9.86
C VAL A 41 7.85 5.04 8.65
N VAL A 42 8.21 4.47 7.50
CA VAL A 42 7.38 4.48 6.30
C VAL A 42 6.63 3.16 6.25
N LEU A 43 5.31 3.23 6.19
CA LEU A 43 4.40 2.09 6.20
C LEU A 43 3.68 1.97 4.86
N ASP A 44 3.80 0.83 4.22
CA ASP A 44 3.02 0.44 3.04
C ASP A 44 2.41 -0.94 3.23
N MET A 45 1.34 -1.24 2.48
CA MET A 45 0.56 -2.45 2.59
C MET A 45 -0.18 -2.76 1.28
N SER A 46 -0.37 -4.04 1.00
CA SER A 46 -1.31 -4.46 -0.05
C SER A 46 -2.74 -4.07 0.32
N ARG A 47 -3.56 -3.65 -0.66
CA ARG A 47 -5.02 -3.47 -0.51
C ARG A 47 -5.81 -4.51 -1.30
N ARG A 48 -5.20 -5.68 -1.55
CA ARG A 48 -5.84 -6.85 -2.19
C ARG A 48 -6.36 -7.88 -1.17
N TYR A 49 -6.71 -7.45 0.04
CA TYR A 49 -7.38 -8.34 1.00
C TYR A 49 -8.88 -8.37 0.77
N GLY A 50 -9.42 -9.57 0.58
CA GLY A 50 -10.85 -9.88 0.58
C GLY A 50 -11.21 -10.87 1.69
N ALA A 51 -12.49 -11.23 1.77
CA ALA A 51 -13.03 -12.07 2.85
C ALA A 51 -12.33 -13.42 3.04
N ASP A 52 -11.66 -13.94 2.01
CA ASP A 52 -10.83 -15.15 2.06
C ASP A 52 -9.64 -15.03 3.03
N PHE A 53 -9.17 -13.80 3.30
CA PHE A 53 -8.15 -13.48 4.30
C PHE A 53 -8.71 -13.25 5.71
N GLY A 54 -10.03 -13.29 5.89
CA GLY A 54 -10.71 -13.05 7.18
C GLY A 54 -11.07 -11.59 7.46
N PHE A 55 -10.69 -10.66 6.59
CA PHE A 55 -11.07 -9.25 6.60
C PHE A 55 -10.98 -8.67 5.18
N ALA A 56 -11.60 -7.52 4.94
CA ALA A 56 -11.50 -6.84 3.64
C ALA A 56 -10.69 -5.53 3.79
N SER A 57 -9.96 -5.18 2.73
CA SER A 57 -9.29 -3.88 2.68
C SER A 57 -10.33 -2.77 2.85
N TYR A 58 -9.99 -1.75 3.64
CA TYR A 58 -10.87 -0.62 3.99
C TYR A 58 -12.11 -0.92 4.84
N ASP A 59 -12.29 -2.16 5.32
CA ASP A 59 -13.35 -2.45 6.28
C ASP A 59 -13.13 -1.71 7.62
N PRO A 60 -14.13 -1.65 8.50
CA PRO A 60 -13.97 -0.95 9.78
C PRO A 60 -12.81 -1.44 10.64
N ALA A 61 -12.52 -2.76 10.61
CA ALA A 61 -11.42 -3.33 11.39
C ALA A 61 -10.05 -2.91 10.81
N TRP A 62 -9.93 -2.86 9.49
CA TRP A 62 -8.76 -2.33 8.78
C TRP A 62 -8.48 -0.88 9.16
N ILE A 63 -9.50 -0.02 9.08
CA ILE A 63 -9.35 1.41 9.36
C ILE A 63 -9.00 1.67 10.83
N ASP A 64 -9.68 0.99 11.75
CA ASP A 64 -9.43 1.09 13.18
C ASP A 64 -8.03 0.60 13.57
N THR A 65 -7.60 -0.56 13.05
CA THR A 65 -6.27 -1.09 13.33
C THR A 65 -5.15 -0.30 12.67
N LEU A 66 -5.37 0.31 11.50
CA LEU A 66 -4.41 1.24 10.90
C LEU A 66 -4.17 2.45 11.82
N GLY A 67 -5.24 3.09 12.30
CA GLY A 67 -5.14 4.21 13.24
C GLY A 67 -4.37 3.84 14.52
N ARG A 68 -4.68 2.68 15.12
CA ARG A 68 -3.95 2.16 16.29
C ARG A 68 -2.48 1.89 15.98
N THR A 69 -2.17 1.29 14.83
CA THR A 69 -0.80 0.99 14.41
C THR A 69 0.02 2.27 14.27
N VAL A 70 -0.56 3.29 13.62
CA VAL A 70 0.09 4.60 13.47
C VAL A 70 0.31 5.25 14.84
N ALA A 71 -0.67 5.25 15.73
CA ALA A 71 -0.54 5.81 17.09
C ALA A 71 0.54 5.09 17.91
N ALA A 72 0.59 3.75 17.83
CA ALA A 72 1.61 2.95 18.50
C ALA A 72 3.01 3.27 17.98
N LEU A 73 3.19 3.38 16.67
CA LEU A 73 4.46 3.77 16.06
C LEU A 73 4.85 5.20 16.46
N ARG A 74 3.92 6.16 16.46
CA ARG A 74 4.17 7.54 16.92
C ARG A 74 4.61 7.59 18.39
N SER A 75 4.05 6.75 19.25
CA SER A 75 4.44 6.67 20.67
C SER A 75 5.91 6.31 20.89
N SER A 76 6.57 5.70 19.89
CA SER A 76 8.02 5.41 19.93
C SER A 76 8.90 6.65 19.75
N GLY A 77 8.33 7.78 19.31
CA GLY A 77 9.02 9.02 18.96
C GLY A 77 9.36 9.15 17.47
N ALA A 78 9.07 8.15 16.65
CA ALA A 78 9.26 8.21 15.21
C ALA A 78 8.18 9.09 14.54
N ALA A 79 8.53 9.83 13.48
CA ALA A 79 7.55 10.24 12.48
C ALA A 79 6.97 8.99 11.79
N VAL A 80 5.72 9.06 11.34
CA VAL A 80 5.07 7.94 10.64
C VAL A 80 4.47 8.46 9.34
N LEU A 81 4.86 7.85 8.22
CA LEU A 81 4.33 8.12 6.89
C LEU A 81 3.67 6.86 6.35
N VAL A 82 2.36 6.90 6.15
CA VAL A 82 1.62 5.84 5.46
C VAL A 82 1.57 6.17 3.97
N LEU A 83 1.99 5.23 3.14
CA LEU A 83 1.87 5.34 1.69
C LEU A 83 0.49 4.85 1.26
N GLY A 84 -0.18 5.64 0.45
CA GLY A 84 -1.43 5.28 -0.21
C GLY A 84 -1.22 4.20 -1.27
N PRO A 85 -2.31 3.65 -1.81
CA PRO A 85 -2.26 2.47 -2.65
C PRO A 85 -1.66 2.77 -4.03
N ALA A 86 -1.04 1.74 -4.63
CA ALA A 86 -0.97 1.60 -6.08
C ALA A 86 -2.33 1.08 -6.60
N PRO A 87 -2.77 1.45 -7.81
CA PRO A 87 -4.03 0.98 -8.37
C PRO A 87 -4.02 -0.53 -8.64
N ASP A 88 -5.18 -1.19 -8.49
CA ASP A 88 -5.34 -2.59 -8.88
C ASP A 88 -5.46 -2.71 -10.42
N PRO A 89 -4.55 -3.43 -11.10
CA PRO A 89 -4.63 -3.62 -12.55
C PRO A 89 -5.72 -4.62 -12.98
N HIS A 90 -6.40 -5.28 -12.04
CA HIS A 90 -7.45 -6.31 -12.24
C HIS A 90 -6.99 -7.57 -12.98
N GLY A 91 -5.69 -7.73 -13.19
CA GLY A 91 -5.11 -8.91 -13.80
C GLY A 91 -3.63 -8.75 -14.12
N SER A 92 -3.04 -9.80 -14.68
CA SER A 92 -1.64 -9.80 -15.08
C SER A 92 -1.41 -8.82 -16.24
N VAL A 93 -0.73 -7.72 -15.95
CA VAL A 93 -0.42 -6.68 -16.93
C VAL A 93 0.41 -7.21 -18.11
N PRO A 94 1.49 -7.99 -17.91
CA PRO A 94 2.25 -8.52 -19.05
C PRO A 94 1.41 -9.45 -19.93
N ALA A 95 0.52 -10.26 -19.34
CA ALA A 95 -0.34 -11.14 -20.11
C ALA A 95 -1.36 -10.34 -20.96
N CYS A 96 -1.95 -9.29 -20.38
CA CYS A 96 -2.85 -8.40 -21.10
C CYS A 96 -2.13 -7.70 -22.26
N LEU A 97 -0.97 -7.08 -22.01
CA LEU A 97 -0.21 -6.37 -23.05
C LEU A 97 0.24 -7.30 -24.18
N SER A 98 0.59 -8.55 -23.85
CA SER A 98 0.93 -9.56 -24.86
C SER A 98 -0.25 -9.92 -25.77
N ALA A 99 -1.50 -9.79 -25.28
CA ALA A 99 -2.71 -9.99 -26.06
C ALA A 99 -3.18 -8.72 -26.82
N HIS A 100 -2.68 -7.55 -26.43
CA HIS A 100 -3.08 -6.24 -26.95
C HIS A 100 -1.87 -5.40 -27.41
N LEU A 101 -1.08 -5.95 -28.34
CA LEU A 101 0.18 -5.34 -28.80
C LEU A 101 0.02 -3.94 -29.40
N ASP A 102 -1.13 -3.66 -30.03
CA ASP A 102 -1.42 -2.38 -30.69
C ASP A 102 -2.28 -1.42 -29.82
N ASP A 103 -2.71 -1.86 -28.64
CA ASP A 103 -3.58 -1.07 -27.75
C ASP A 103 -3.33 -1.36 -26.26
N ALA A 104 -2.33 -0.70 -25.68
CA ALA A 104 -2.06 -0.79 -24.25
C ALA A 104 -3.20 -0.21 -23.37
N THR A 105 -4.10 0.59 -23.93
CA THR A 105 -5.20 1.20 -23.16
C THR A 105 -6.28 0.19 -22.79
N ALA A 106 -6.39 -0.91 -23.54
CA ALA A 106 -7.21 -2.07 -23.19
C ALA A 106 -6.82 -2.67 -21.82
N CYS A 107 -5.57 -2.52 -21.41
CA CYS A 107 -5.02 -3.01 -20.15
C CYS A 107 -5.02 -1.96 -19.03
N ALA A 108 -5.47 -0.73 -19.29
CA ALA A 108 -5.49 0.35 -18.32
C ALA A 108 -6.89 0.49 -17.69
N PRO A 109 -7.11 0.04 -16.44
CA PRO A 109 -8.42 0.15 -15.80
C PRO A 109 -8.85 1.62 -15.61
N THR A 110 -10.15 1.85 -15.48
CA THR A 110 -10.65 3.17 -15.08
C THR A 110 -10.19 3.49 -13.66
N ARG A 111 -9.98 4.77 -13.36
CA ARG A 111 -9.52 5.22 -12.04
C ARG A 111 -10.45 4.72 -10.93
N SER A 112 -11.76 4.81 -11.15
CA SER A 112 -12.78 4.38 -10.19
C SER A 112 -12.88 2.86 -10.01
N ALA A 113 -12.44 2.06 -11.01
CA ALA A 113 -12.39 0.61 -10.86
C ALA A 113 -11.11 0.18 -10.14
N ALA A 114 -10.00 0.89 -10.37
CA ALA A 114 -8.69 0.52 -9.85
C ALA A 114 -8.42 1.01 -8.42
N LEU A 115 -9.20 1.98 -7.93
CA LEU A 115 -9.01 2.64 -6.64
C LEU A 115 -10.31 2.78 -5.87
N ASP A 116 -10.22 2.65 -4.54
CA ASP A 116 -11.32 2.97 -3.62
C ASP A 116 -11.11 4.35 -3.00
N GLY A 117 -11.75 5.37 -3.57
CA GLY A 117 -11.64 6.74 -3.08
C GLY A 117 -12.17 6.93 -1.65
N GLY A 118 -13.20 6.18 -1.26
CA GLY A 118 -13.76 6.23 0.10
C GLY A 118 -12.79 5.61 1.11
N GLY A 119 -12.24 4.46 0.77
CA GLY A 119 -11.21 3.75 1.54
C GLY A 119 -9.94 4.57 1.71
N ILE A 120 -9.43 5.20 0.65
CA ILE A 120 -8.28 6.12 0.72
C ILE A 120 -8.58 7.29 1.67
N GLY A 121 -9.78 7.88 1.58
CA GLY A 121 -10.21 8.94 2.50
C GLY A 121 -10.24 8.49 3.96
N ALA A 122 -10.72 7.26 4.21
CA ALA A 122 -10.79 6.68 5.54
C ALA A 122 -9.39 6.36 6.10
N GLU A 123 -8.48 5.79 5.31
CA GLU A 123 -7.09 5.56 5.73
C GLU A 123 -6.38 6.87 6.06
N ARG A 124 -6.57 7.90 5.22
CA ARG A 124 -6.01 9.24 5.46
C ARG A 124 -6.49 9.81 6.79
N ALA A 125 -7.79 9.72 7.07
CA ALA A 125 -8.38 10.19 8.31
C ALA A 125 -7.86 9.41 9.54
N ALA A 126 -7.82 8.07 9.46
CA ALA A 126 -7.31 7.23 10.55
C ALA A 126 -5.81 7.47 10.81
N THR A 127 -5.01 7.63 9.75
CA THR A 127 -3.59 7.95 9.85
C THR A 127 -3.37 9.29 10.54
N ALA A 128 -4.11 10.32 10.15
CA ALA A 128 -4.06 11.64 10.79
C ALA A 128 -4.51 11.57 12.26
N GLY A 129 -5.58 10.82 12.55
CA GLY A 129 -6.06 10.59 13.91
C GLY A 129 -5.06 9.87 14.82
N GLY A 130 -4.24 8.98 14.25
CA GLY A 130 -3.10 8.35 14.93
C GLY A 130 -1.85 9.24 15.03
N GLY A 131 -1.89 10.47 14.52
CA GLY A 131 -0.76 11.42 14.55
C GLY A 131 0.30 11.17 13.47
N GLY A 132 0.00 10.37 12.44
CA GLY A 132 0.87 10.15 11.28
C GLY A 132 0.51 11.03 10.09
N GLN A 133 1.28 10.89 9.01
CA GLN A 133 1.07 11.55 7.73
C GLN A 133 0.68 10.51 6.67
N TYR A 134 -0.18 10.88 5.74
CA TYR A 134 -0.62 10.01 4.65
C TYR A 134 -0.19 10.61 3.30
N ALA A 135 0.58 9.85 2.53
CA ALA A 135 0.97 10.21 1.16
C ALA A 135 0.06 9.50 0.17
N ASP A 136 -0.86 10.23 -0.43
CA ASP A 136 -1.68 9.72 -1.52
C ASP A 136 -0.85 9.63 -2.80
N LEU A 137 -0.65 8.40 -3.27
CA LEU A 137 0.20 8.11 -4.42
C LEU A 137 -0.59 7.99 -5.73
N THR A 138 -1.92 8.12 -5.68
CA THR A 138 -2.79 7.72 -6.80
C THR A 138 -2.49 8.47 -8.10
N ASP A 139 -2.12 9.75 -8.02
CA ASP A 139 -1.75 10.56 -9.20
C ASP A 139 -0.36 10.23 -9.75
N LEU A 140 0.46 9.45 -9.03
CA LEU A 140 1.69 8.88 -9.56
C LEU A 140 1.42 7.67 -10.46
N PHE A 141 0.22 7.11 -10.44
CA PHE A 141 -0.14 5.92 -11.23
C PHE A 141 -1.30 6.16 -12.19
N CYS A 142 -2.14 7.16 -11.92
CA CYS A 142 -3.40 7.38 -12.63
C CYS A 142 -3.53 8.81 -13.14
N THR A 143 -4.13 8.93 -14.32
CA THR A 143 -4.74 10.17 -14.80
C THR A 143 -6.09 10.39 -14.07
N PRO A 144 -6.84 11.47 -14.36
CA PRO A 144 -8.18 11.64 -13.79
C PRO A 144 -9.13 10.48 -14.08
N ASP A 145 -9.01 9.82 -15.24
CA ASP A 145 -10.00 8.85 -15.70
C ASP A 145 -9.50 7.39 -15.73
N ARG A 146 -8.18 7.17 -15.83
CA ARG A 146 -7.59 5.83 -15.98
C ARG A 146 -6.28 5.68 -15.23
N CYS A 147 -5.87 4.44 -15.02
CA CYS A 147 -4.56 4.09 -14.48
C CYS A 147 -3.73 3.38 -15.56
N PRO A 148 -2.89 4.12 -16.33
CA PRO A 148 -2.06 3.53 -17.37
C PRO A 148 -1.11 2.47 -16.81
N VAL A 149 -0.96 1.37 -17.54
CA VAL A 149 0.00 0.31 -17.21
C VAL A 149 1.39 0.55 -17.80
N ILE A 150 1.53 1.59 -18.63
CA ILE A 150 2.79 2.12 -19.16
C ILE A 150 2.76 3.64 -18.95
N VAL A 151 3.79 4.18 -18.30
CA VAL A 151 3.96 5.63 -18.08
C VAL A 151 5.26 6.07 -18.74
N GLY A 152 5.17 6.96 -19.73
CA GLY A 152 6.29 7.25 -20.61
C GLY A 152 6.70 5.98 -21.37
N ASN A 153 7.90 5.48 -21.10
CA ASN A 153 8.42 4.23 -21.67
C ASN A 153 8.62 3.14 -20.61
N THR A 154 7.98 3.28 -19.45
CA THR A 154 8.19 2.40 -18.29
C THR A 154 6.94 1.57 -18.03
N LEU A 155 7.10 0.24 -18.05
CA LEU A 155 6.07 -0.70 -17.62
C LEU A 155 5.84 -0.56 -16.11
N VAL A 156 4.59 -0.35 -15.69
CA VAL A 156 4.27 -0.06 -14.28
C VAL A 156 4.27 -1.32 -13.43
N PHE A 157 3.63 -2.40 -13.89
CA PHE A 157 3.43 -3.63 -13.12
C PHE A 157 4.19 -4.83 -13.70
N ARG A 158 4.82 -5.59 -12.81
CA ARG A 158 5.49 -6.85 -13.13
C ARG A 158 4.49 -7.99 -13.31
N ASP A 159 3.41 -7.97 -12.54
CA ASP A 159 2.38 -9.00 -12.49
C ASP A 159 1.01 -8.34 -12.21
N ASP A 160 0.13 -8.97 -11.46
CA ASP A 160 -1.20 -8.46 -11.14
C ASP A 160 -1.22 -7.56 -9.89
N ASN A 161 -0.10 -7.35 -9.18
CA ASN A 161 -0.11 -6.53 -7.97
C ASN A 161 1.22 -5.87 -7.58
N HIS A 162 2.34 -6.22 -8.21
CA HIS A 162 3.64 -5.64 -7.91
C HIS A 162 4.09 -4.66 -8.99
N VAL A 163 4.63 -3.52 -8.57
CA VAL A 163 5.32 -2.60 -9.48
C VAL A 163 6.61 -3.21 -10.02
N THR A 164 7.03 -2.81 -11.21
CA THR A 164 8.35 -3.16 -11.75
C THR A 164 9.46 -2.47 -10.95
N THR A 165 10.68 -3.02 -11.03
CA THR A 165 11.87 -2.37 -10.45
C THR A 165 12.13 -1.02 -11.10
N GLU A 166 11.95 -0.92 -12.41
CA GLU A 166 12.14 0.29 -13.19
C GLU A 166 11.16 1.38 -12.77
N TYR A 167 9.89 1.04 -12.52
CA TYR A 167 8.91 2.00 -12.03
C TYR A 167 9.19 2.44 -10.59
N ALA A 168 9.59 1.51 -9.72
CA ALA A 168 10.01 1.85 -8.36
C ALA A 168 11.22 2.80 -8.35
N GLN A 169 12.21 2.58 -9.22
CA GLN A 169 13.36 3.48 -9.39
C GLN A 169 12.94 4.85 -9.94
N LEU A 170 12.01 4.89 -10.89
CA LEU A 170 11.45 6.14 -11.42
C LEU A 170 10.77 6.97 -10.32
N LEU A 171 10.07 6.32 -9.39
CA LEU A 171 9.39 7.00 -8.26
C LEU A 171 10.32 7.33 -7.09
N ALA A 172 11.56 6.81 -7.05
CA ALA A 172 12.45 6.99 -5.90
C ALA A 172 12.69 8.47 -5.52
N PRO A 173 12.88 9.44 -6.46
CA PRO A 173 13.00 10.84 -6.10
C PRO A 173 11.75 11.42 -5.42
N VAL A 174 10.55 10.99 -5.86
CA VAL A 174 9.27 11.41 -5.26
C VAL A 174 9.16 10.83 -3.85
N MET A 175 9.53 9.57 -3.66
CA MET A 175 9.57 8.95 -2.32
C MET A 175 10.53 9.69 -1.39
N GLY A 176 11.72 10.06 -1.88
CA GLY A 176 12.67 10.89 -1.14
C GLY A 176 12.03 12.19 -0.65
N ALA A 177 11.41 12.96 -1.55
CA ALA A 177 10.74 14.22 -1.19
C ALA A 177 9.58 14.03 -0.20
N LEU A 178 8.81 12.94 -0.31
CA LEU A 178 7.74 12.61 0.64
C LEU A 178 8.33 12.28 2.02
N THR A 179 9.41 11.52 2.08
CA THR A 179 10.08 11.17 3.36
C THR A 179 10.74 12.38 4.02
N ASP A 180 11.36 13.27 3.24
CA ASP A 180 11.96 14.52 3.74
C ASP A 180 10.89 15.44 4.34
N ARG A 181 9.76 15.59 3.64
CA ARG A 181 8.60 16.35 4.14
C ARG A 181 8.06 15.74 5.44
N ALA A 182 7.95 14.42 5.50
CA ALA A 182 7.46 13.72 6.68
C ALA A 182 8.36 13.95 7.90
N LEU A 183 9.68 13.94 7.70
CA LEU A 183 10.67 14.24 8.73
C LEU A 183 10.67 15.70 9.18
N ALA A 184 10.35 16.65 8.30
CA ALA A 184 10.32 18.08 8.62
C ALA A 184 9.09 18.50 9.44
N GLY A 185 7.95 17.81 9.27
CA GLY A 185 6.71 18.08 10.00
C GLY A 185 6.43 17.16 11.20
N GLY A 186 7.37 16.26 11.52
CA GLY A 186 7.21 15.19 12.51
C GLY A 186 7.53 15.55 13.95
#